data_AF-A0A1H4Z119-F1
#
_entry.id   AF-A0A1H4Z119-F1
#
_cell.length_a   1.000
_cell.length_b   1.000
_cell.length_c   1.000
_cell.angle_alpha   90.00
_cell.angle_beta   90.00
_cell.angle_gamma   90.00
#
_symmetry.space_group_name_H-M   'P 1'
#
loop_
_entity.id
_entity.type
_entity.pdbx_description
1 polymer ?
#
loop_
_entity_poly.entity_id
_entity_poly.type
_entity_poly.pdbx_seq_one_letter_code
_entity_poly.pdbx_strand_id
1 'polypeptide(L)' 'MSMTPSVLDLLDVFDRPAFCPGCRTPAPRWTWVRIDGLSVLTHDGDVICPADATFGARTRPEPLTVVESLGVAA' A
#
# COMPACT_ATOMS: atom_id res chain seq x y z
N MET A 1 13.60 -0.87 -37.17
CA MET A 1 13.60 -2.19 -36.51
C MET A 1 12.57 -2.13 -35.40
N SER A 2 11.40 -2.72 -35.63
CA SER A 2 10.26 -2.65 -34.71
C SER A 2 10.34 -3.82 -33.73
N MET A 3 11.02 -3.62 -32.59
CA MET A 3 11.01 -4.59 -31.49
C MET A 3 9.75 -4.34 -30.66
N THR A 4 8.64 -4.95 -31.07
CA THR A 4 7.51 -5.06 -30.15
C THR A 4 7.90 -6.07 -29.08
N PRO A 5 7.80 -5.75 -27.78
CA PRO A 5 8.08 -6.74 -26.74
C PRO A 5 7.11 -7.90 -26.95
N SER A 6 7.64 -9.12 -26.96
CA SER A 6 6.80 -10.31 -27.06
C SER A 6 5.89 -10.39 -25.84
N VAL A 7 4.67 -10.88 -26.01
CA VAL A 7 3.69 -11.02 -24.92
C VAL A 7 4.28 -11.80 -23.72
N LEU A 8 5.21 -12.74 -23.99
CA LEU A 8 5.96 -13.44 -22.93
C LEU A 8 6.82 -12.50 -22.07
N ASP A 9 7.51 -11.52 -22.63
CA ASP A 9 8.33 -10.55 -21.86
C ASP A 9 7.46 -9.71 -20.92
N LEU A 10 6.22 -9.41 -21.31
CA LEU A 10 5.27 -8.69 -20.47
C LEU A 10 4.80 -9.53 -19.28
N LEU A 11 4.62 -10.84 -19.47
CA LEU A 11 4.23 -11.76 -18.38
C LEU A 11 5.36 -11.96 -17.38
N ASP A 12 6.61 -12.03 -17.84
CA ASP A 12 7.81 -12.17 -16.99
C ASP A 12 8.02 -10.96 -16.06
N VAL A 13 7.60 -9.75 -16.48
CA VAL A 13 7.63 -8.56 -15.62
C VAL A 13 6.69 -8.70 -14.41
N PHE A 14 5.58 -9.42 -14.55
CA PHE A 14 4.63 -9.65 -13.46
C PHE A 14 5.02 -10.82 -12.52
N ASP A 15 6.06 -11.58 -12.88
CA ASP A 15 6.59 -12.70 -12.10
C ASP A 15 7.92 -12.36 -11.40
N ARG A 16 8.49 -11.18 -11.65
CA ARG A 16 9.64 -10.72 -10.88
C ARG A 16 9.21 -10.46 -9.43
N PRO A 17 9.91 -11.03 -8.44
CA PRO A 17 9.60 -10.77 -7.04
C PRO A 17 9.70 -9.26 -6.78
N ALA A 18 8.56 -8.65 -6.48
CA ALA A 18 8.49 -7.27 -6.06
C ALA A 18 8.75 -7.21 -4.56
N PHE A 19 9.58 -6.27 -4.12
CA PHE A 19 9.79 -6.06 -2.70
C PHE A 19 8.53 -5.48 -2.06
N CYS A 20 8.04 -6.14 -1.00
CA CYS A 20 6.91 -5.62 -0.25
C CYS A 20 7.23 -4.24 0.34
N PRO A 21 6.35 -3.22 0.21
CA PRO A 21 6.61 -1.88 0.73
C PRO A 21 6.61 -1.80 2.25
N GLY A 22 6.09 -2.83 2.95
CA GLY A 22 6.09 -2.93 4.41
C GLY A 22 7.35 -3.61 4.94
N CYS A 23 7.44 -4.92 4.79
CA CYS A 23 8.51 -5.73 5.38
C CYS A 23 9.78 -5.83 4.51
N ARG A 24 9.75 -5.34 3.27
CA ARG A 24 10.82 -5.47 2.26
C ARG A 24 11.21 -6.91 1.93
N THR A 25 10.43 -7.91 2.33
CA THR A 25 10.60 -9.29 1.86
C THR A 25 10.22 -9.35 0.38
N PRO A 26 11.01 -10.03 -0.47
CA PRO A 26 10.62 -10.31 -1.83
C PRO A 26 9.38 -11.21 -1.83
N ALA A 27 8.32 -10.78 -2.52
CA ALA A 27 7.13 -11.56 -2.76
C ALA A 27 6.84 -11.55 -4.26
N PRO A 28 6.40 -12.66 -4.87
CA PRO A 28 5.93 -12.67 -6.25
C PRO A 28 4.94 -11.53 -6.51
N ARG A 29 4.00 -11.32 -5.58
CA ARG A 29 3.06 -10.18 -5.63
C ARG A 29 2.84 -9.58 -4.25
N TRP A 30 2.42 -8.32 -4.22
CA TRP A 30 1.86 -7.69 -3.04
C TRP A 30 0.70 -6.78 -3.43
N THR A 31 -0.27 -6.62 -2.53
CA THR A 31 -1.43 -5.78 -2.77
C THR A 31 -1.99 -5.19 -1.48
N TRP A 32 -2.61 -4.02 -1.59
CA TRP A 32 -3.40 -3.41 -0.52
C TRP A 32 -4.85 -3.83 -0.67
N VAL A 33 -5.36 -4.59 0.29
CA VAL A 33 -6.75 -5.03 0.36
C VAL A 33 -7.52 -4.10 1.31
N ARG A 34 -8.71 -3.65 0.91
CA ARG A 34 -9.58 -2.87 1.78
C ARG A 34 -10.55 -3.78 2.52
N ILE A 35 -10.52 -3.72 3.86
CA ILE A 35 -11.39 -4.50 4.75
C ILE A 35 -11.92 -3.55 5.82
N ASP A 36 -13.24 -3.37 5.91
CA ASP A 36 -13.89 -2.53 6.93
C ASP A 36 -13.30 -1.11 7.08
N GLY A 37 -12.90 -0.50 5.96
CA GLY A 37 -12.29 0.84 5.92
C GLY A 37 -10.79 0.88 6.23
N LEU A 38 -10.19 -0.26 6.61
CA LEU A 38 -8.76 -0.43 6.79
C LEU A 38 -8.10 -0.85 5.48
N SER A 39 -6.84 -0.45 5.28
CA SER A 39 -6.03 -0.86 4.13
C SER A 39 -4.97 -1.84 4.61
N VAL A 40 -5.16 -3.13 4.35
CA VAL A 40 -4.29 -4.22 4.79
C VAL A 40 -3.29 -4.57 3.68
N LEU A 41 -2.01 -4.63 4.01
CA LEU A 41 -0.96 -5.05 3.10
C LEU A 41 -0.83 -6.57 3.12
N THR A 42 -0.93 -7.17 1.93
CA THR A 42 -0.83 -8.62 1.74
C THR A 42 0.27 -8.96 0.74
N HIS A 43 0.91 -10.11 0.95
CA HIS A 43 1.77 -10.80 0.00
C HIS A 43 0.94 -11.86 -0.72
N ASP A 44 1.15 -11.98 -2.03
CA ASP A 44 0.55 -13.00 -2.90
C ASP A 44 -1.00 -13.02 -2.94
N GLY A 45 -1.64 -12.09 -2.23
CA GLY A 45 -3.09 -11.88 -2.18
C GLY A 45 -3.78 -12.56 -0.99
N ASP A 46 -3.09 -13.41 -0.25
CA ASP A 46 -3.67 -14.24 0.82
C ASP A 46 -2.86 -14.24 2.12
N VAL A 47 -1.58 -13.86 2.09
CA VAL A 47 -0.72 -13.80 3.27
C VAL A 47 -0.61 -12.35 3.76
N ILE A 48 -0.92 -12.09 5.02
CA ILE A 48 -0.79 -10.73 5.58
C ILE A 48 0.70 -10.40 5.77
N CYS A 49 1.09 -9.18 5.37
CA CYS A 49 2.44 -8.70 5.56
C CYS A 49 2.77 -8.61 7.07
N PRO A 50 3.89 -9.20 7.54
CA PRO A 50 4.25 -9.15 8.97
C PRO A 50 4.56 -7.74 9.48
N ALA A 51 4.90 -6.80 8.58
CA ALA A 51 5.06 -5.40 8.92
C ALA A 51 3.73 -4.64 9.05
N ASP A 52 2.61 -5.26 8.64
CA ASP A 52 1.26 -4.75 8.83
C ASP A 52 0.52 -5.52 9.93
N ALA A 53 1.21 -5.73 11.06
CA ALA A 53 0.68 -6.46 12.23
C ALA A 53 -0.58 -5.82 12.83
N THR A 54 -0.87 -4.56 12.51
CA THR A 54 -2.05 -3.83 12.97
C THR A 54 -3.20 -3.87 11.95
N PHE A 55 -3.11 -4.70 10.91
CA PHE A 55 -4.16 -4.91 9.91
C PHE A 55 -4.63 -3.59 9.27
N GLY A 56 -3.70 -2.77 8.80
CA GLY A 56 -4.06 -1.53 8.14
C GLY A 56 -4.58 -0.44 9.07
N ALA A 57 -4.55 -0.65 10.40
CA ALA A 57 -4.70 0.41 11.37
C ALA A 57 -3.44 1.29 11.36
N ARG A 58 -3.34 2.12 10.31
CA ARG A 58 -2.51 3.32 10.36
C ARG A 58 -3.29 4.30 11.20
N THR A 59 -2.83 4.57 12.42
CA THR A 59 -3.27 5.77 13.15
C THR A 59 -2.92 6.97 12.29
N ARG A 60 -3.86 7.40 11.46
CA ARG A 60 -3.81 8.73 10.86
C ARG A 60 -3.78 9.68 12.07
N PRO A 61 -2.76 10.53 12.23
CA PRO A 61 -2.86 11.59 13.22
C PRO A 61 -4.16 12.34 12.90
N GLU A 62 -5.04 12.43 13.90
CA GLU A 62 -6.31 13.14 13.79
C GLU A 62 -6.02 14.50 13.13
N PRO A 63 -6.73 14.89 12.06
CA PRO A 63 -6.48 16.18 11.44
C PRO A 63 -6.58 17.24 12.53
N LEU A 64 -5.49 17.96 12.78
CA LEU A 64 -5.46 19.03 13.77
C LEU A 64 -6.61 19.98 13.42
N THR A 65 -7.65 19.99 14.26
CA THR A 65 -8.74 20.93 14.17
C THR A 65 -8.11 22.30 14.38
N VAL A 66 -7.89 23.04 13.29
CA VAL A 66 -7.51 24.44 13.35
C VAL A 66 -8.72 25.17 13.91
N VAL A 67 -8.78 25.29 15.24
CA VAL A 67 -9.65 26.26 15.90
C VAL A 67 -9.10 27.63 15.56
N GLU A 68 -9.58 28.23 14.47
CA GLU A 68 -9.46 29.67 14.26
C GLU A 68 -10.11 30.36 15.46
N SER A 69 -9.27 30.90 16.34
CA SER A 69 -9.69 31.78 17.42
C SER A 69 -10.44 32.96 16.81
N LEU A 70 -11.77 32.93 16.90
CA LEU A 70 -12.64 34.03 16.53
C LEU A 70 -12.30 35.21 17.46
N GLY A 71 -11.47 36.13 16.97
CA GLY A 71 -11.08 37.33 17.70
C GLY A 71 -12.30 38.18 18.01
N VAL A 72 -12.63 38.30 19.30
CA VAL A 72 -13.60 39.28 19.81
C VAL A 72 -12.88 40.63 19.86
N ALA A 73 -13.19 41.53 18.93
CA ALA A 73 -12.85 42.93 19.07
C ALA A 73 -13.94 43.63 19.89
N ALA A 74 -13.51 44.27 20.99
CA ALA A 74 -14.32 45.08 21.90
C ALA A 74 -14.63 46.47 21.34
#